data_AF-A0A226EW82-F1
#
_entry.id   AF-A0A226EW82-F1
#
_cell.length_a   1.000
_cell.length_b   1.000
_cell.length_c   1.000
_cell.angle_alpha   90.00
_cell.angle_beta   90.00
_cell.angle_gamma   90.00
#
_symmetry.space_group_name_H-M   'P 1'
#
loop_
_entity.id
_entity.type
_entity.pdbx_description
1 polymer ?
#
loop_
_entity_poly.entity_id
_entity_poly.type
_entity_poly.pdbx_seq_one_letter_code
_entity_poly.pdbx_strand_id
1 'polypeptide(L)'
;MSETTVMSVNRPFKIYGQLVIGPPGSGKTTYCNRMGQFLCQQYGKSNVKRVNLDPGNDLLPYKVDLDVSQLVTVEDVMERMNLGPNASLIYAMQFINDNFEECVINAIKKEFELADYKQPCWVLFDMPGQIELYTHVEAVKSMVKKLEKQMTLCTLNLMDSHYCSDPGKYISCLLTCLTTMLHISTPHLNVLTKVDLAEKYGRLPFNLDYYTDVLDLSYIVNSLEEDERMKKYHALNVSIAEVIENYSLVSFHPLDVENDDLVNRLAKVVDKAVGRIWSI
;
A
#
# COMPACT_ATOMS: atom_id res chain seq x y z
N MET A 1 -46.45 12.52 -25.74
CA MET A 1 -45.37 11.58 -26.07
C MET A 1 -44.10 12.39 -26.19
N SER A 2 -43.35 12.53 -25.10
CA SER A 2 -42.02 13.14 -25.09
C SER A 2 -41.05 12.06 -24.67
N GLU A 3 -40.32 11.52 -25.64
CA GLU A 3 -39.22 10.59 -25.40
C GLU A 3 -38.12 11.33 -24.66
N THR A 4 -37.94 11.00 -23.38
CA THR A 4 -36.78 11.40 -22.60
C THR A 4 -35.60 10.55 -23.09
N THR A 5 -34.81 11.10 -24.01
CA THR A 5 -33.54 10.52 -24.42
C THR A 5 -32.62 10.44 -23.21
N VAL A 6 -32.54 9.26 -22.60
CA VAL A 6 -31.52 8.94 -21.60
C VAL A 6 -30.19 8.98 -22.34
N MET A 7 -29.45 10.09 -22.20
CA MET A 7 -28.06 10.16 -22.64
C MET A 7 -27.28 9.10 -21.85
N SER A 8 -27.03 7.95 -22.48
CA SER A 8 -26.08 6.98 -21.98
C SER A 8 -24.70 7.66 -22.01
N VAL A 9 -24.26 8.16 -20.86
CA VAL A 9 -22.89 8.66 -20.69
C VAL A 9 -21.97 7.47 -20.93
N ASN A 10 -21.39 7.41 -22.14
CA ASN A 10 -20.42 6.40 -22.52
C ASN A 10 -19.16 6.68 -21.69
N ARG A 11 -19.08 6.11 -20.49
CA ARG A 11 -17.95 6.33 -19.58
C ARG A 11 -16.72 5.66 -20.22
N PRO A 12 -15.60 6.37 -20.40
CA PRO A 12 -14.38 5.73 -20.84
C PRO A 12 -14.02 4.64 -19.84
N PHE A 13 -13.70 3.45 -20.35
CA PHE A 13 -13.21 2.34 -19.56
C PHE A 13 -12.03 2.82 -18.70
N LYS A 14 -12.22 2.83 -17.38
CA LYS A 14 -11.23 3.35 -16.44
C LYS A 14 -10.83 2.25 -15.48
N ILE A 15 -9.54 1.93 -15.53
CA ILE A 15 -8.90 1.01 -14.58
C ILE A 15 -8.38 1.85 -13.41
N TYR A 16 -8.59 1.34 -12.20
CA TYR A 16 -8.09 1.88 -10.95
C TYR A 16 -7.11 0.87 -10.34
N GLY A 17 -6.00 1.35 -9.78
CA GLY A 17 -4.99 0.50 -9.16
C GLY A 17 -4.73 0.87 -7.71
N GLN A 18 -4.61 -0.15 -6.86
CA GLN A 18 -4.13 -0.02 -5.47
C GLN A 18 -2.73 -0.61 -5.40
N LEU A 19 -1.72 0.25 -5.22
CA LEU A 19 -0.34 -0.16 -4.96
C LEU A 19 -0.19 -0.41 -3.45
N VAL A 20 -0.15 -1.67 -3.04
CA VAL A 20 -0.11 -2.03 -1.62
C VAL A 20 1.32 -2.27 -1.19
N ILE A 21 1.86 -1.34 -0.39
CA ILE A 21 3.24 -1.35 0.10
C ILE A 21 3.27 -1.36 1.64
N GLY A 22 4.46 -1.55 2.20
CA GLY A 22 4.70 -1.54 3.64
C GLY A 22 5.70 -2.62 4.07
N PRO A 23 6.22 -2.54 5.30
CA PRO A 23 7.22 -3.48 5.82
C PRO A 23 6.77 -4.96 5.78
N PRO A 24 7.71 -5.91 5.92
CA PRO A 24 7.35 -7.31 6.12
C PRO A 24 6.44 -7.45 7.35
N GLY A 25 5.39 -8.28 7.22
CA GLY A 25 4.44 -8.51 8.31
C GLY A 25 3.34 -7.45 8.48
N SER A 26 3.35 -6.34 7.73
CA SER A 26 2.30 -5.31 7.84
C SER A 26 0.90 -5.74 7.35
N GLY A 27 0.80 -6.89 6.66
CA GLY A 27 -0.47 -7.45 6.21
C GLY A 27 -0.84 -7.16 4.76
N LYS A 28 0.11 -6.78 3.89
CA LYS A 28 -0.13 -6.50 2.45
C LYS A 28 -0.92 -7.60 1.73
N THR A 29 -0.40 -8.82 1.73
CA THR A 29 -1.04 -9.98 1.10
C THR A 29 -2.42 -10.28 1.69
N THR A 30 -2.58 -10.13 3.01
CA THR A 30 -3.87 -10.32 3.69
C THR A 30 -4.89 -9.26 3.26
N TYR A 31 -4.46 -8.00 3.18
CA TYR A 31 -5.26 -6.90 2.67
C TYR A 31 -5.67 -7.13 1.22
N CYS A 32 -4.74 -7.48 0.33
CA CYS A 32 -5.02 -7.76 -1.08
C CYS A 32 -6.05 -8.88 -1.26
N ASN A 33 -6.00 -9.92 -0.42
CA ASN A 33 -7.02 -10.97 -0.42
C ASN A 33 -8.40 -10.41 -0.02
N ARG A 34 -8.49 -9.78 1.16
CA ARG A 34 -9.75 -9.33 1.75
C ARG A 34 -10.42 -8.22 0.95
N MET A 35 -9.65 -7.21 0.54
CA MET A 35 -10.13 -6.10 -0.28
C MET A 35 -10.48 -6.57 -1.69
N GLY A 36 -9.70 -7.49 -2.26
CA GLY A 36 -10.04 -8.10 -3.55
C GLY A 36 -11.38 -8.83 -3.51
N GLN A 37 -11.65 -9.60 -2.44
CA GLN A 37 -12.95 -10.25 -2.24
C GLN A 37 -14.08 -9.24 -2.07
N PHE A 38 -13.88 -8.21 -1.26
CA PHE A 38 -14.84 -7.12 -1.07
C PHE A 38 -15.21 -6.45 -2.40
N LEU A 39 -14.21 -6.06 -3.19
CA LEU A 39 -14.43 -5.44 -4.50
C LEU A 39 -15.08 -6.40 -5.49
N CYS A 40 -14.73 -7.69 -5.48
CA CYS A 40 -15.38 -8.71 -6.32
C CYS A 40 -16.88 -8.85 -6.01
N GLN A 41 -17.27 -8.73 -4.73
CA GLN A 41 -18.68 -8.78 -4.32
C GLN A 41 -19.44 -7.54 -4.83
N GLN A 42 -18.78 -6.38 -4.86
CA GLN A 42 -19.39 -5.11 -5.30
C GLN A 42 -19.47 -4.98 -6.82
N TYR A 43 -18.43 -5.39 -7.55
CA TYR A 43 -18.27 -5.09 -8.98
C TYR A 43 -18.19 -6.31 -9.89
N GLY A 44 -18.14 -7.51 -9.31
CA GLY A 44 -17.98 -8.77 -10.04
C GLY A 44 -16.52 -9.19 -10.22
N LYS A 45 -16.30 -10.51 -10.31
CA LYS A 45 -14.96 -11.12 -10.40
C LYS A 45 -14.21 -10.74 -11.68
N SER A 46 -14.92 -10.48 -12.78
CA SER A 46 -14.33 -10.05 -14.05
C SER A 46 -13.68 -8.66 -13.97
N ASN A 47 -14.12 -7.85 -13.01
CA ASN A 47 -13.76 -6.43 -12.88
C ASN A 47 -12.68 -6.18 -11.82
N VAL A 48 -12.18 -7.22 -11.14
CA VAL A 48 -11.19 -7.07 -10.09
C VAL A 48 -10.07 -8.07 -10.30
N LYS A 49 -8.83 -7.57 -10.37
CA LYS A 49 -7.63 -8.38 -10.59
C LYS A 49 -6.64 -8.18 -9.45
N ARG A 50 -6.00 -9.25 -9.02
CA ARG A 50 -4.95 -9.25 -8.00
C ARG A 50 -3.64 -9.69 -8.65
N VAL A 51 -2.64 -8.86 -8.52
CA VAL A 51 -1.32 -9.05 -9.14
C VAL A 51 -0.29 -9.15 -8.02
N ASN A 52 0.41 -10.28 -7.95
CA ASN A 52 1.60 -10.39 -7.10
C ASN A 52 2.80 -9.81 -7.86
N LEU A 53 3.44 -8.79 -7.27
CA LEU A 53 4.69 -8.19 -7.74
C LEU A 53 5.87 -8.53 -6.80
N ASP A 54 5.68 -9.42 -5.82
CA ASP A 54 6.76 -9.91 -4.94
C ASP A 54 7.36 -11.21 -5.49
N PRO A 55 8.60 -11.18 -6.05
CA PRO A 55 9.26 -12.37 -6.58
C PRO A 55 9.82 -13.30 -5.50
N GLY A 56 9.78 -12.91 -4.21
CA GLY A 56 10.23 -13.75 -3.08
C GLY A 56 9.08 -14.30 -2.24
N ASN A 57 7.84 -14.23 -2.74
CA ASN A 57 6.66 -14.69 -2.01
C ASN A 57 6.19 -16.06 -2.52
N ASP A 58 6.63 -17.12 -1.85
CA ASP A 58 6.36 -18.51 -2.26
C ASP A 58 4.96 -19.02 -1.89
N LEU A 59 4.27 -18.34 -0.96
CA LEU A 59 3.04 -18.84 -0.32
C LEU A 59 1.95 -17.77 -0.28
N LEU A 60 1.30 -17.59 -1.42
CA LEU A 60 0.12 -16.73 -1.52
C LEU A 60 -1.12 -17.45 -0.97
N PRO A 61 -1.85 -16.89 0.02
CA PRO A 61 -3.02 -17.51 0.63
C PRO A 61 -4.29 -17.42 -0.24
N TYR A 62 -4.18 -16.94 -1.48
CA TYR A 62 -5.29 -16.78 -2.41
C TYR A 62 -4.84 -16.91 -3.86
N LYS A 63 -5.80 -17.17 -4.75
CA LYS A 63 -5.55 -17.20 -6.20
C LYS A 63 -5.33 -15.77 -6.71
N VAL A 64 -4.10 -15.49 -7.13
CA VAL A 64 -3.74 -14.31 -7.92
C VAL A 64 -4.11 -14.50 -9.39
N ASP A 65 -4.39 -13.39 -10.06
CA ASP A 65 -4.69 -13.35 -11.50
C ASP A 65 -3.38 -13.26 -12.30
N LEU A 66 -2.37 -12.57 -11.76
CA LEU A 66 -1.03 -12.50 -12.33
C LEU A 66 0.02 -12.60 -11.22
N ASP A 67 1.12 -13.27 -11.51
CA ASP A 67 2.20 -13.51 -10.56
C ASP A 67 3.57 -13.37 -11.24
N VAL A 68 4.39 -12.43 -10.78
CA VAL A 68 5.75 -12.22 -11.32
C VAL A 68 6.71 -13.33 -10.95
N SER A 69 6.41 -14.15 -9.93
CA SER A 69 7.21 -15.33 -9.57
C SER A 69 7.32 -16.31 -10.74
N GLN A 70 6.33 -16.31 -11.65
CA GLN A 70 6.35 -17.13 -12.87
C GLN A 70 7.35 -16.64 -13.91
N LEU A 71 7.81 -15.38 -13.80
CA LEU A 71 8.82 -14.78 -14.67
C LEU A 71 10.22 -14.92 -14.06
N VAL A 72 10.33 -14.60 -12.77
CA VAL A 72 11.59 -14.66 -12.01
C VAL A 72 11.29 -14.82 -10.52
N THR A 73 12.01 -15.72 -9.86
CA THR A 73 12.00 -15.86 -8.40
C THR A 73 13.32 -15.39 -7.80
N VAL A 74 13.32 -15.03 -6.51
CA VAL A 74 14.54 -14.66 -5.80
C VAL A 74 15.50 -15.85 -5.73
N GLU A 75 14.96 -17.05 -5.50
CA GLU A 75 15.67 -18.32 -5.41
C GLU A 75 16.41 -18.64 -6.71
N ASP A 76 15.74 -18.53 -7.87
CA ASP A 76 16.35 -18.78 -9.18
C ASP A 76 17.52 -17.82 -9.44
N VAL A 77 17.39 -16.56 -9.03
CA VAL A 77 18.45 -15.55 -9.18
C VAL A 77 19.60 -15.83 -8.22
N MET A 78 19.32 -16.23 -6.97
CA MET A 78 20.35 -16.63 -6.02
C MET A 78 21.20 -17.77 -6.57
N GLU A 79 20.56 -18.82 -7.10
CA GLU A 79 21.26 -19.99 -7.64
C GLU A 79 22.08 -19.66 -8.91
N ARG A 80 21.50 -18.91 -9.85
CA ARG A 80 22.14 -18.65 -11.15
C ARG A 80 23.21 -17.56 -11.09
N MET A 81 23.00 -16.54 -10.26
CA MET A 81 23.88 -15.36 -10.20
C MET A 81 24.84 -15.43 -9.00
N ASN A 82 24.72 -16.44 -8.14
CA ASN A 82 25.50 -16.60 -6.90
C ASN A 82 25.44 -15.35 -6.01
N LEU A 83 24.23 -14.81 -5.87
CA LEU A 83 23.93 -13.60 -5.10
C LEU A 83 23.24 -13.95 -3.79
N GLY A 84 23.42 -13.07 -2.78
CA GLY A 84 22.64 -13.11 -1.55
C GLY A 84 21.19 -12.64 -1.77
N PRO A 85 20.28 -12.92 -0.83
CA PRO A 85 18.82 -12.72 -1.01
C PRO A 85 18.44 -11.28 -1.37
N ASN A 86 19.04 -10.27 -0.72
CA ASN A 86 18.74 -8.87 -1.01
C ASN A 86 19.23 -8.43 -2.39
N ALA A 87 20.42 -8.90 -2.80
CA ALA A 87 20.96 -8.59 -4.13
C ALA A 87 20.14 -9.28 -5.24
N SER A 88 19.71 -10.52 -5.00
CA SER A 88 18.82 -11.26 -5.89
C SER A 88 17.45 -10.59 -6.03
N LEU A 89 16.89 -10.07 -4.95
CA LEU A 89 15.64 -9.31 -5.01
C LEU A 89 15.78 -8.03 -5.84
N ILE A 90 16.85 -7.25 -5.64
CA ILE A 90 17.10 -6.04 -6.46
C ILE A 90 17.23 -6.41 -7.94
N TYR A 91 17.97 -7.48 -8.26
CA TYR A 91 18.12 -7.97 -9.62
C TYR A 91 16.78 -8.43 -10.22
N ALA A 92 15.99 -9.21 -9.48
CA ALA A 92 14.67 -9.65 -9.90
C ALA A 92 13.76 -8.45 -10.21
N MET A 93 13.78 -7.41 -9.37
CA MET A 93 13.00 -6.19 -9.59
C MET A 93 13.45 -5.40 -10.83
N GLN A 94 14.75 -5.38 -11.14
CA GLN A 94 15.26 -4.79 -12.37
C GLN A 94 14.80 -5.58 -13.61
N PHE A 95 14.94 -6.90 -13.57
CA PHE A 95 14.48 -7.79 -14.63
C PHE A 95 12.97 -7.65 -14.89
N ILE A 96 12.16 -7.59 -13.83
CA ILE A 96 10.72 -7.36 -13.93
C ILE A 96 10.45 -5.99 -14.56
N ASN A 97 11.15 -4.94 -14.15
CA ASN A 97 10.97 -3.60 -14.71
C ASN A 97 11.27 -3.56 -16.22
N ASP A 98 12.33 -4.24 -16.67
CA ASP A 98 12.73 -4.26 -18.08
C ASP A 98 11.66 -4.95 -18.96
N ASN A 99 11.00 -5.97 -18.42
CA ASN A 99 9.94 -6.73 -19.10
C ASN A 99 8.52 -6.28 -18.71
N PHE A 100 8.38 -5.22 -17.93
CA PHE A 100 7.12 -4.87 -17.25
C PHE A 100 5.96 -4.58 -18.21
N GLU A 101 6.26 -3.94 -19.34
CA GLU A 101 5.23 -3.57 -20.31
C GLU A 101 4.69 -4.80 -21.04
N GLU A 102 5.57 -5.71 -21.44
CA GLU A 102 5.20 -6.93 -22.15
C GLU A 102 4.54 -7.96 -21.23
N CYS A 103 5.12 -8.20 -20.05
CA CYS A 103 4.68 -9.29 -19.20
C CYS A 103 3.59 -8.90 -18.21
N VAL A 104 3.61 -7.68 -17.67
CA VAL A 104 2.65 -7.25 -16.63
C VAL A 104 1.53 -6.43 -17.24
N ILE A 105 1.83 -5.33 -17.93
CA ILE A 105 0.80 -4.41 -18.45
C ILE A 105 -0.09 -5.11 -19.48
N ASN A 106 0.50 -5.81 -20.45
CA ASN A 106 -0.31 -6.51 -21.46
C ASN A 106 -1.11 -7.67 -20.87
N ALA A 107 -0.57 -8.37 -19.87
CA ALA A 107 -1.32 -9.43 -19.19
C ALA A 107 -2.52 -8.86 -18.42
N ILE A 108 -2.36 -7.72 -17.73
CA ILE A 108 -3.47 -7.02 -17.07
C ILE A 108 -4.56 -6.63 -18.09
N LYS A 109 -4.17 -6.13 -19.27
CA LYS A 109 -5.12 -5.77 -20.33
C LYS A 109 -5.93 -6.97 -20.81
N LYS A 110 -5.26 -8.11 -21.03
CA LYS A 110 -5.92 -9.38 -21.42
C LYS A 110 -6.91 -9.85 -20.36
N GLU A 111 -6.54 -9.75 -19.09
CA GLU A 111 -7.41 -10.13 -17.97
C GLU A 111 -8.72 -9.34 -17.91
N PHE A 112 -8.76 -8.12 -18.47
CA PHE A 112 -9.95 -7.29 -18.53
C PHE A 112 -10.74 -7.36 -19.85
N GLU A 113 -10.38 -8.24 -20.79
CA GLU A 113 -11.14 -8.41 -22.04
C GLU A 113 -12.59 -8.86 -21.80
N LEU A 114 -12.82 -9.58 -20.70
CA LEU A 114 -14.14 -10.08 -20.28
C LEU A 114 -14.79 -9.22 -19.19
N ALA A 115 -14.27 -8.03 -18.92
CA ALA A 115 -14.80 -7.15 -17.88
C ALA A 115 -16.15 -6.53 -18.28
N ASP A 116 -17.01 -6.28 -17.30
CA ASP A 116 -18.19 -5.45 -17.52
C ASP A 116 -17.74 -3.98 -17.56
N TYR A 117 -17.66 -3.42 -18.77
CA TYR A 117 -17.27 -2.03 -19.01
C TYR A 117 -18.21 -0.98 -18.38
N LYS A 118 -19.40 -1.39 -17.90
CA LYS A 118 -20.29 -0.50 -17.13
C LYS A 118 -19.86 -0.32 -15.68
N GLN A 119 -19.06 -1.26 -15.17
CA GLN A 119 -18.56 -1.27 -13.80
C GLN A 119 -17.09 -0.79 -13.76
N PRO A 120 -16.63 -0.23 -12.63
CA PRO A 120 -15.22 0.11 -12.46
C PRO A 120 -14.36 -1.16 -12.55
N CYS A 121 -13.13 -1.02 -13.05
CA CYS A 121 -12.14 -2.09 -13.02
C CYS A 121 -11.05 -1.78 -12.01
N TRP A 122 -10.73 -2.75 -11.15
CA TRP A 122 -9.77 -2.62 -10.07
C TRP A 122 -8.61 -3.59 -10.23
N VAL A 123 -7.40 -3.10 -9.97
CA VAL A 123 -6.20 -3.93 -9.85
C VAL A 123 -5.58 -3.71 -8.48
N LEU A 124 -5.35 -4.78 -7.71
CA LEU A 124 -4.61 -4.74 -6.46
C LEU A 124 -3.22 -5.31 -6.71
N PHE A 125 -2.20 -4.50 -6.46
CA PHE A 125 -0.81 -4.90 -6.58
C PHE A 125 -0.25 -5.20 -5.20
N ASP A 126 0.03 -6.48 -4.93
CA ASP A 126 0.76 -6.90 -3.75
C ASP A 126 2.26 -6.70 -4.02
N MET A 127 2.85 -5.70 -3.38
CA MET A 127 4.24 -5.30 -3.64
C MET A 127 5.20 -5.96 -2.63
N PRO A 128 6.49 -6.11 -2.99
CA PRO A 128 7.50 -6.69 -2.11
C PRO A 128 7.54 -6.13 -0.69
N GLY A 129 7.88 -6.95 0.30
CA GLY A 129 7.95 -6.51 1.70
C GLY A 129 9.12 -5.58 2.06
N GLN A 130 10.21 -5.60 1.29
CA GLN A 130 11.44 -4.89 1.65
C GLN A 130 11.32 -3.39 1.38
N ILE A 131 11.48 -2.57 2.43
CA ILE A 131 11.28 -1.11 2.36
C ILE A 131 12.32 -0.44 1.45
N GLU A 132 13.53 -1.00 1.40
CA GLU A 132 14.68 -0.49 0.64
C GLU A 132 14.38 -0.39 -0.86
N LEU A 133 13.49 -1.25 -1.36
CA LEU A 133 13.03 -1.22 -2.75
C LEU A 133 12.25 0.07 -3.07
N TYR A 134 11.58 0.64 -2.08
CA TYR A 134 10.78 1.87 -2.23
C TYR A 134 11.57 3.13 -1.90
N THR A 135 12.80 3.02 -1.36
CA THR A 135 13.61 4.18 -0.99
C THR A 135 14.81 4.39 -1.91
N HIS A 136 15.40 3.33 -2.47
CA HIS A 136 16.66 3.41 -3.23
C HIS A 136 16.64 2.77 -4.62
N VAL A 137 15.64 1.96 -4.94
CA VAL A 137 15.62 1.21 -6.20
C VAL A 137 14.75 1.92 -7.25
N GLU A 138 15.39 2.41 -8.31
CA GLU A 138 14.70 3.14 -9.40
C GLU A 138 13.71 2.26 -10.18
N ALA A 139 13.91 0.94 -10.19
CA ALA A 139 13.04 0.00 -10.89
C ALA A 139 11.57 0.13 -10.46
N VAL A 140 11.31 0.22 -9.15
CA VAL A 140 9.94 0.38 -8.62
C VAL A 140 9.32 1.70 -9.09
N LYS A 141 10.07 2.80 -9.00
CA LYS A 141 9.62 4.12 -9.45
C LYS A 141 9.30 4.13 -10.95
N SER A 142 10.12 3.46 -11.76
CA SER A 142 9.89 3.29 -13.19
C SER A 142 8.61 2.49 -13.48
N MET A 143 8.41 1.37 -12.79
CA MET A 143 7.20 0.54 -12.91
C MET A 143 5.93 1.31 -12.52
N VAL A 144 5.95 2.05 -11.41
CA VAL A 144 4.83 2.90 -10.99
C VAL A 144 4.49 3.93 -12.07
N LYS A 145 5.48 4.63 -12.62
CA LYS A 145 5.25 5.59 -13.73
C LYS A 145 4.66 4.93 -14.98
N LYS A 146 5.03 3.68 -15.28
CA LYS A 146 4.45 2.91 -16.39
C LYS A 146 2.98 2.57 -16.10
N LEU A 147 2.66 2.19 -14.86
CA LEU A 147 1.27 1.93 -14.43
C LEU A 147 0.40 3.20 -14.46
N GLU A 148 0.90 4.36 -14.02
CA GLU A 148 0.16 5.63 -14.02
C GLU A 148 -0.31 6.05 -15.42
N LYS A 149 0.42 5.65 -16.47
CA LYS A 149 0.01 5.88 -17.87
C LYS A 149 -1.17 5.02 -18.30
N GLN A 150 -1.43 3.90 -17.63
CA GLN A 150 -2.46 2.92 -18.00
C GLN A 150 -3.70 2.98 -17.10
N MET A 151 -3.55 3.45 -15.85
CA MET A 151 -4.62 3.43 -14.85
C MET A 151 -4.45 4.55 -13.82
N THR A 152 -5.53 4.87 -13.09
CA THR A 152 -5.46 5.81 -11.96
C THR A 152 -5.03 5.06 -10.71
N LEU A 153 -3.88 5.44 -10.13
CA LEU A 153 -3.29 4.75 -8.99
C LEU A 153 -3.54 5.48 -7.68
N CYS A 154 -3.66 4.70 -6.61
CA CYS A 154 -3.47 5.14 -5.24
C CYS A 154 -2.52 4.16 -4.54
N THR A 155 -1.56 4.70 -3.81
CA THR A 155 -0.65 3.90 -2.99
C THR A 155 -1.18 3.80 -1.57
N LEU A 156 -1.28 2.56 -1.09
CA LEU A 156 -1.65 2.21 0.26
C LEU A 156 -0.41 1.74 1.00
N ASN A 157 0.02 2.52 1.98
CA ASN A 157 1.16 2.20 2.82
C ASN A 157 0.69 1.61 4.15
N LEU A 158 0.77 0.29 4.27
CA LEU A 158 0.31 -0.47 5.42
C LEU A 158 1.39 -0.51 6.49
N MET A 159 1.06 -0.02 7.69
CA MET A 159 1.91 -0.06 8.87
C MET A 159 1.22 -0.83 9.99
N ASP A 160 1.96 -1.71 10.67
CA ASP A 160 1.41 -2.54 11.76
C ASP A 160 1.14 -1.69 13.02
N SER A 161 -0.01 -1.87 13.66
CA SER A 161 -0.35 -1.20 14.93
C SER A 161 0.67 -1.46 16.04
N HIS A 162 1.44 -2.56 15.96
CA HIS A 162 2.52 -2.84 16.91
C HIS A 162 3.56 -1.71 17.00
N TYR A 163 3.79 -0.94 15.92
CA TYR A 163 4.73 0.20 15.97
C TYR A 163 4.28 1.30 16.94
N CYS A 164 2.99 1.40 17.27
CA CYS A 164 2.46 2.36 18.26
C CYS A 164 2.79 1.99 19.71
N SER A 165 3.28 0.76 19.96
CA SER A 165 3.61 0.28 21.32
C SER A 165 4.84 0.94 21.94
N ASP A 166 5.71 1.55 21.12
CA ASP A 166 6.94 2.18 21.55
C ASP A 166 7.14 3.53 20.84
N PRO A 167 7.47 4.62 21.58
CA PRO A 167 7.67 5.95 21.01
C PRO A 167 8.72 5.99 19.89
N GLY A 168 9.85 5.29 20.04
CA GLY A 168 10.94 5.28 19.06
C GLY A 168 10.57 4.52 17.79
N LYS A 169 9.88 3.38 17.94
CA LYS A 169 9.29 2.64 16.82
C LYS A 169 8.27 3.49 16.07
N TYR A 170 7.42 4.24 16.78
CA TYR A 170 6.41 5.08 16.16
C TYR A 170 7.03 6.23 15.36
N ILE A 171 8.01 6.96 15.91
CA ILE A 171 8.75 8.01 15.16
C ILE A 171 9.43 7.43 13.91
N SER A 172 10.05 6.26 14.04
CA SER A 172 10.69 5.58 12.90
C SER A 172 9.67 5.22 11.81
N CYS A 173 8.47 4.79 12.21
CA CYS A 173 7.35 4.52 11.30
C CYS A 173 6.90 5.79 10.56
N LEU A 174 6.74 6.91 11.26
CA LEU A 174 6.35 8.19 10.67
C LEU A 174 7.38 8.69 9.63
N LEU A 175 8.66 8.62 9.97
CA LEU A 175 9.76 8.97 9.05
C LEU A 175 9.79 8.06 7.82
N THR A 176 9.52 6.76 8.00
CA THR A 176 9.40 5.81 6.90
C THR A 176 8.25 6.20 5.98
N CYS A 177 7.07 6.51 6.53
CA CYS A 177 5.91 6.96 5.75
C CYS A 177 6.23 8.21 4.92
N LEU A 178 6.83 9.25 5.54
CA LEU A 178 7.25 10.47 4.83
C LEU A 178 8.21 10.18 3.69
N THR A 179 9.22 9.34 3.95
CA THR A 179 10.23 8.99 2.94
C THR A 179 9.59 8.27 1.76
N THR A 180 8.71 7.31 2.03
CA THR A 180 7.99 6.56 1.01
C THR A 180 7.04 7.43 0.19
N MET A 181 6.33 8.37 0.83
CA MET A 181 5.50 9.37 0.14
C MET A 181 6.30 10.25 -0.82
N LEU A 182 7.49 10.71 -0.40
CA LEU A 182 8.35 11.53 -1.25
C LEU A 182 8.88 10.75 -2.46
N HIS A 183 9.18 9.47 -2.29
CA HIS A 183 9.74 8.65 -3.35
C HIS A 183 8.68 8.16 -4.36
N ILE A 184 7.48 7.81 -3.88
CA ILE A 184 6.35 7.33 -4.69
C ILE A 184 5.37 8.48 -4.91
N SER A 185 5.48 9.14 -6.06
CA SER A 185 4.74 10.36 -6.40
C SER A 185 3.27 10.12 -6.82
N THR A 186 2.53 9.27 -6.11
CA THR A 186 1.12 8.96 -6.35
C THR A 186 0.25 9.42 -5.16
N PRO A 187 -1.09 9.55 -5.31
CA PRO A 187 -1.98 9.74 -4.18
C PRO A 187 -1.75 8.66 -3.11
N HIS A 188 -1.31 9.07 -1.93
CA HIS A 188 -0.80 8.19 -0.88
C HIS A 188 -1.75 8.17 0.31
N LEU A 189 -2.07 6.99 0.82
CA LEU A 189 -2.83 6.80 2.05
C LEU A 189 -2.02 5.89 2.97
N ASN A 190 -1.72 6.35 4.19
CA ASN A 190 -1.21 5.42 5.19
C ASN A 190 -2.38 4.71 5.87
N VAL A 191 -2.18 3.43 6.14
CA VAL A 191 -3.18 2.58 6.75
C VAL A 191 -2.52 1.88 7.94
N LEU A 192 -3.12 2.05 9.11
CA LEU A 192 -2.68 1.37 10.32
C LEU A 192 -3.42 0.04 10.42
N THR A 193 -2.73 -1.07 10.25
CA THR A 193 -3.31 -2.42 10.20
C THR A 193 -3.33 -3.09 11.56
N LYS A 194 -4.13 -4.15 11.70
CA LYS A 194 -4.23 -4.98 12.91
C LYS A 194 -4.60 -4.16 14.14
N VAL A 195 -5.51 -3.20 13.97
CA VAL A 195 -5.94 -2.32 15.07
C VAL A 195 -6.68 -3.08 16.16
N ASP A 196 -7.26 -4.25 15.84
CA ASP A 196 -7.84 -5.21 16.77
C ASP A 196 -6.81 -5.83 17.73
N LEU A 197 -5.53 -5.88 17.32
CA LEU A 197 -4.43 -6.35 18.14
C LEU A 197 -3.76 -5.24 18.94
N ALA A 198 -4.02 -3.97 18.61
CA ALA A 198 -3.41 -2.83 19.27
C ALA A 198 -3.65 -2.83 20.79
N GLU A 199 -4.88 -3.16 21.22
CA GLU A 199 -5.24 -3.30 22.63
C GLU A 199 -4.58 -4.51 23.31
N LYS A 200 -4.20 -5.54 22.53
CA LYS A 200 -3.51 -6.74 23.04
C LYS A 200 -2.01 -6.54 23.19
N TYR A 201 -1.41 -5.60 22.46
CA TYR A 201 0.03 -5.30 22.53
C TYR A 201 0.43 -4.49 23.78
N GLY A 202 -0.53 -4.03 24.57
CA GLY A 202 -0.34 -3.31 25.83
C GLY A 202 -1.38 -2.21 25.98
N ARG A 203 -1.43 -1.56 27.15
CA ARG A 203 -2.14 -0.29 27.26
C ARG A 203 -1.37 0.72 26.42
N LEU A 204 -1.87 1.02 25.22
CA LEU A 204 -1.42 2.19 24.49
C LEU A 204 -1.51 3.40 25.44
N PRO A 205 -0.47 4.24 25.52
CA PRO A 205 -0.50 5.47 26.31
C PRO A 205 -1.72 6.35 25.98
N PHE A 206 -2.23 6.27 24.74
CA PHE A 206 -3.40 7.01 24.26
C PHE A 206 -4.37 6.14 23.47
N ASN A 207 -5.53 6.71 23.17
CA ASN A 207 -6.47 6.15 22.22
C ASN A 207 -5.85 6.05 20.82
N LEU A 208 -6.43 5.18 19.99
CA LEU A 208 -5.99 4.99 18.62
C LEU A 208 -6.04 6.28 17.80
N ASP A 209 -6.99 7.18 18.11
CA ASP A 209 -7.16 8.45 17.41
C ASP A 209 -5.90 9.33 17.47
N TYR A 210 -5.18 9.33 18.60
CA TYR A 210 -3.91 10.03 18.73
C TYR A 210 -2.89 9.56 17.68
N TYR A 211 -2.77 8.24 17.52
CA TYR A 211 -1.83 7.64 16.59
C TYR A 211 -2.27 7.73 15.13
N THR A 212 -3.57 7.83 14.87
CA THR A 212 -4.10 7.98 13.50
C THR A 212 -4.06 9.42 13.02
N ASP A 213 -4.33 10.37 13.90
CA ASP A 213 -4.37 11.78 13.54
C ASP A 213 -2.97 12.39 13.53
N VAL A 214 -2.01 11.80 14.25
CA VAL A 214 -0.60 12.24 14.34
C VAL A 214 -0.51 13.72 14.73
N LEU A 215 -1.33 14.12 15.71
CA LEU A 215 -1.38 15.48 16.21
C LEU A 215 -0.63 15.54 17.54
N ASP A 216 0.28 16.51 17.66
CA ASP A 216 1.06 16.81 18.87
C ASP A 216 1.98 15.65 19.32
N LEU A 217 3.13 15.54 18.66
CA LEU A 217 4.23 14.63 18.95
C LEU A 217 5.06 15.08 20.16
N SER A 218 4.77 16.22 20.79
CA SER A 218 5.52 16.70 21.96
C SER A 218 5.54 15.67 23.09
N TYR A 219 4.44 14.94 23.27
CA TYR A 219 4.40 13.84 24.23
C TYR A 219 5.33 12.70 23.86
N ILE A 220 5.35 12.28 22.59
CA ILE A 220 6.24 11.21 22.12
C ILE A 220 7.70 11.60 22.36
N VAL A 221 8.04 12.88 22.13
CA VAL A 221 9.36 13.43 22.45
C VAL A 221 9.65 13.34 23.96
N ASN A 222 8.72 13.78 24.80
CA ASN A 222 8.89 13.70 26.26
C ASN A 222 9.05 12.25 26.76
N SER A 223 8.28 11.30 26.21
CA SER A 223 8.41 9.89 26.55
C SER A 223 9.74 9.30 26.10
N LEU A 224 10.31 9.75 24.97
CA LEU A 224 11.65 9.34 24.57
C LEU A 224 12.70 9.80 25.57
N GLU A 225 12.52 10.94 26.24
CA GLU A 225 13.48 11.48 27.21
C GLU A 225 13.48 10.78 28.56
N GLU A 226 12.48 9.93 28.84
CA GLU A 226 12.50 9.05 30.01
C GLU A 226 13.66 8.04 29.94
N ASP A 227 14.14 7.70 28.73
CA ASP A 227 15.37 6.96 28.53
C ASP A 227 16.58 7.91 28.54
N GLU A 228 17.46 7.74 29.53
CA GLU A 228 18.71 8.49 29.68
C GLU A 228 19.61 8.45 28.41
N ARG A 229 19.51 7.40 27.59
CA ARG A 229 20.24 7.32 26.31
C ARG A 229 19.68 8.26 25.25
N MET A 230 18.38 8.50 25.28
CA MET A 230 17.64 9.30 24.28
C MET A 230 17.57 10.77 24.68
N LYS A 231 17.64 11.06 25.98
CA LYS A 231 17.65 12.41 26.56
C LYS A 231 18.71 13.33 25.96
N LYS A 232 19.92 12.82 25.68
CA LYS A 232 20.99 13.60 25.02
C LYS A 232 20.67 14.01 23.57
N TYR A 233 19.67 13.39 22.95
CA TYR A 233 19.20 13.68 21.60
C TYR A 233 17.92 14.54 21.57
N HIS A 234 17.55 15.18 22.68
CA HIS A 234 16.35 16.03 22.79
C HIS A 234 16.15 16.97 21.59
N ALA A 235 17.16 17.79 21.28
CA ALA A 235 17.07 18.74 20.16
C ALA A 235 16.80 18.06 18.81
N LEU A 236 17.35 16.86 18.58
CA LEU A 236 17.10 16.08 17.38
C LEU A 236 15.67 15.53 17.36
N ASN A 237 15.19 14.99 18.49
CA ASN A 237 13.83 14.45 18.59
C ASN A 237 12.77 15.54 18.35
N VAL A 238 12.99 16.74 18.91
CA VAL A 238 12.13 17.92 18.67
C VAL A 238 12.14 18.29 17.19
N SER A 239 13.32 18.43 16.55
CA SER A 239 13.38 18.77 15.13
C SER A 239 12.72 17.71 14.23
N ILE A 240 12.82 16.43 14.57
CA ILE A 240 12.14 15.35 13.83
C ILE A 240 10.62 15.48 13.98
N ALA A 241 10.12 15.70 15.19
CA ALA A 241 8.70 15.90 15.46
C ALA A 241 8.16 17.11 14.69
N GLU A 242 8.86 18.24 14.75
CA GLU A 242 8.53 19.46 14.01
C GLU A 242 8.44 19.19 12.50
N VAL A 243 9.38 18.44 11.91
CA VAL A 243 9.31 18.07 10.49
C VAL A 243 8.03 17.29 10.20
N ILE A 244 7.69 16.28 11.01
CA ILE A 244 6.50 15.47 10.78
C ILE A 244 5.22 16.32 10.88
N GLU A 245 5.11 17.15 11.91
CA GLU A 245 3.95 18.00 12.16
C GLU A 245 3.78 19.09 11.10
N ASN A 246 4.86 19.77 10.74
CA ASN A 246 4.83 20.90 9.80
C ASN A 246 4.32 20.49 8.42
N TYR A 247 4.61 19.26 7.98
CA TYR A 247 4.08 18.76 6.73
C TYR A 247 2.62 18.33 6.87
N SER A 248 2.16 17.88 8.06
CA SER A 248 0.80 17.38 8.30
C SER A 248 0.32 16.37 7.23
N LEU A 249 1.27 15.72 6.55
CA LEU A 249 1.02 14.81 5.43
C LEU A 249 0.73 13.38 5.92
N VAL A 250 1.15 13.06 7.14
CA VAL A 250 1.02 11.72 7.70
C VAL A 250 -0.19 11.69 8.60
N SER A 251 -1.23 11.03 8.12
CA SER A 251 -2.32 10.50 8.93
C SER A 251 -2.53 9.04 8.55
N PHE A 252 -3.20 8.28 9.41
CA PHE A 252 -3.50 6.87 9.18
C PHE A 252 -4.99 6.62 9.13
N HIS A 253 -5.40 5.74 8.23
CA HIS A 253 -6.71 5.10 8.28
C HIS A 253 -6.61 3.78 9.04
N PRO A 254 -7.37 3.58 10.13
CA PRO A 254 -7.35 2.33 10.86
C PRO A 254 -7.99 1.20 10.03
N LEU A 255 -7.40 0.01 10.09
CA LEU A 255 -7.86 -1.18 9.39
C LEU A 255 -7.72 -2.43 10.27
N ASP A 256 -8.86 -3.09 10.46
CA ASP A 256 -8.94 -4.51 10.76
C ASP A 256 -9.59 -5.18 9.54
N VAL A 257 -8.90 -6.17 8.96
CA VAL A 257 -9.35 -6.87 7.75
C VAL A 257 -10.57 -7.75 8.01
N GLU A 258 -10.80 -8.16 9.26
CA GLU A 258 -11.97 -8.94 9.66
C GLU A 258 -13.19 -8.03 9.93
N ASN A 259 -13.00 -6.71 10.02
CA ASN A 259 -14.05 -5.74 10.26
C ASN A 259 -14.56 -5.11 8.95
N ASP A 260 -15.74 -5.56 8.51
CA ASP A 260 -16.40 -5.12 7.28
C ASP A 260 -16.62 -3.59 7.22
N ASP A 261 -16.93 -2.95 8.34
CA ASP A 261 -17.16 -1.49 8.40
C ASP A 261 -15.87 -0.71 8.14
N LEU A 262 -14.74 -1.17 8.70
CA LEU A 262 -13.43 -0.55 8.46
C LEU A 262 -12.95 -0.80 7.03
N VAL A 263 -13.15 -2.00 6.49
CA VAL A 263 -12.84 -2.30 5.08
C VAL A 263 -13.68 -1.40 4.15
N ASN A 264 -14.97 -1.24 4.41
CA ASN A 264 -15.86 -0.37 3.64
C ASN A 264 -15.45 1.11 3.76
N ARG A 265 -15.10 1.58 4.97
CA ARG A 265 -14.61 2.95 5.18
C ARG A 265 -13.34 3.19 4.39
N LEU A 266 -12.37 2.27 4.44
CA LEU A 266 -11.12 2.39 3.68
C LEU A 266 -11.38 2.36 2.17
N ALA A 267 -12.27 1.48 1.68
CA ALA A 267 -12.65 1.46 0.26
C ALA A 267 -13.20 2.81 -0.22
N LYS A 268 -14.04 3.47 0.58
CA LYS A 268 -14.56 4.82 0.29
C LYS A 268 -13.46 5.88 0.25
N VAL A 269 -12.48 5.80 1.15
CA VAL A 269 -11.32 6.69 1.16
C VAL A 269 -10.47 6.48 -0.10
N VAL A 270 -10.24 5.22 -0.50
CA VAL A 270 -9.52 4.88 -1.72
C VAL A 270 -10.25 5.39 -2.96
N ASP A 271 -11.57 5.19 -3.05
CA ASP A 271 -12.41 5.74 -4.14
C ASP A 271 -12.22 7.26 -4.24
N LYS A 272 -12.23 7.98 -3.11
CA LYS A 272 -11.99 9.42 -3.08
C LYS A 272 -10.57 9.77 -3.53
N ALA A 273 -9.56 9.03 -3.09
CA ALA A 273 -8.15 9.27 -3.43
C ALA A 273 -7.86 9.10 -4.93
N VAL A 274 -8.53 8.16 -5.60
CA VAL A 274 -8.44 7.98 -7.07
C VAL A 274 -9.38 8.91 -7.86
N GLY A 275 -10.00 9.90 -7.20
CA GLY A 275 -10.90 10.87 -7.82
C GLY A 275 -12.22 10.26 -8.30
N ARG A 276 -12.64 9.12 -7.75
CA ARG A 276 -13.93 8.50 -8.04
C ARG A 276 -14.99 9.06 -7.09
N ILE A 277 -15.73 10.05 -7.57
CA ILE A 277 -16.81 10.71 -6.82
C ILE A 277 -18.11 9.94 -7.06
N TRP A 278 -18.32 8.81 -6.38
CA TRP A 278 -19.66 8.25 -6.13
C TRP A 278 -19.66 7.46 -4.83
N SER A 279 -20.46 7.93 -3.88
CA SER A 279 -20.90 7.20 -2.70
C SER A 279 -21.76 6.02 -3.16
N ILE A 280 -21.49 4.83 -2.62
CA ILE A 280 -22.51 3.78 -2.46
C ILE A 280 -23.64 4.35 -1.60
#